data_AF-A0A959CFN3-F1
#
_entry.id   AF-A0A959CFN3-F1
#
_cell.length_a   1.000
_cell.length_b   1.000
_cell.length_c   1.000
_cell.angle_alpha   90.00
_cell.angle_beta   90.00
_cell.angle_gamma   90.00
#
_symmetry.space_group_name_H-M   'P 1'
#
loop_
_entity.id
_entity.type
_entity.pdbx_description
1 polymer ?
#
loop_
_entity_poly.entity_id
_entity_poly.type
_entity_poly.pdbx_seq_one_letter_code
_entity_poly.pdbx_strand_id
1 'polypeptide(L)'
;MQRIYLTFVFLFVLALGLQAQPSVFGSGLVNGNPSYATYDLADKGAFRQVRLQAGSSGTDRVWEFASGTAASTDYSINWRPYDGGKILSSFNAVISPVAEEASARYNNNFGGASGLLPNVTAGNYYTVNVTENGPPTNNFMAILETSYVPATVTGVTGPPCATTCGYEVTVTLSNPPAAGEYVYVRYSTDGFATSGFIIVNFNGASGMATIPIANANVAYYVYTSSNS
;
A
#
# COMPACT_ATOMS: atom_id res chain seq x y z
N MET A 1 7.61 -67.95 -1.55
CA MET A 1 8.44 -66.75 -1.32
C MET A 1 7.93 -65.62 -2.22
N GLN A 2 7.17 -64.69 -1.66
CA GLN A 2 6.57 -63.57 -2.39
C GLN A 2 7.50 -62.35 -2.22
N ARG A 3 7.99 -61.80 -3.34
CA ARG A 3 8.86 -60.61 -3.36
C ARG A 3 7.97 -59.37 -3.35
N ILE A 4 8.13 -58.52 -2.33
CA ILE A 4 7.50 -57.19 -2.25
C ILE A 4 8.42 -56.21 -2.97
N TYR A 5 7.88 -55.49 -3.95
CA TYR A 5 8.57 -54.39 -4.63
C TYR A 5 8.16 -53.07 -3.97
N LEU A 6 9.14 -52.34 -3.44
CA LEU A 6 8.96 -51.00 -2.90
C LEU A 6 9.06 -49.99 -4.05
N THR A 7 7.94 -49.40 -4.46
CA THR A 7 7.95 -48.31 -5.43
C THR A 7 8.17 -46.99 -4.68
N PHE A 8 9.33 -46.36 -4.89
CA PHE A 8 9.59 -44.99 -4.43
C PHE A 8 8.85 -44.02 -5.35
N VAL A 9 7.80 -43.37 -4.82
CA VAL A 9 7.16 -42.23 -5.49
C VAL A 9 7.96 -40.99 -5.14
N PHE A 10 8.67 -40.43 -6.11
CA PHE A 10 9.32 -39.13 -6.00
C PHE A 10 8.24 -38.04 -6.07
N LEU A 11 7.90 -37.45 -4.93
CA LEU A 11 7.02 -36.28 -4.87
C LEU A 11 7.81 -35.05 -5.33
N PHE A 12 7.66 -34.67 -6.60
CA PHE A 12 8.13 -33.37 -7.09
C PHE A 12 7.22 -32.29 -6.52
N VAL A 13 7.63 -31.67 -5.41
CA VAL A 13 7.04 -30.41 -4.95
C VAL A 13 7.51 -29.34 -5.92
N LEU A 14 6.66 -28.96 -6.87
CA LEU A 14 6.82 -27.71 -7.62
C LEU A 14 6.74 -26.56 -6.63
N ALA A 15 7.89 -26.08 -6.16
CA ALA A 15 7.99 -24.82 -5.48
C ALA A 15 7.60 -23.74 -6.50
N LEU A 16 6.36 -23.27 -6.42
CA LEU A 16 5.99 -21.99 -7.01
C LEU A 16 6.89 -20.96 -6.34
N GLY A 17 7.93 -20.52 -7.04
CA GLY A 17 8.81 -19.49 -6.54
C GLY A 17 7.96 -18.26 -6.24
N LEU A 18 7.90 -17.86 -4.97
CA LEU A 18 7.49 -16.52 -4.59
C LEU A 18 8.41 -15.58 -5.36
N GLN A 19 7.89 -14.98 -6.44
CA GLN A 19 8.65 -14.00 -7.18
C GLN A 19 8.86 -12.79 -6.28
N ALA A 20 10.04 -12.17 -6.35
CA ALA A 20 10.32 -10.98 -5.55
C ALA A 20 9.22 -9.93 -5.78
N GLN A 21 8.79 -9.23 -4.75
CA GLN A 21 7.87 -8.10 -4.86
C GLN A 21 8.53 -6.91 -4.16
N PRO A 22 8.09 -5.66 -4.39
CA PRO A 22 8.55 -4.53 -3.60
C PRO A 22 8.31 -4.82 -2.11
N SER A 23 9.35 -5.04 -1.32
CA SER A 23 9.22 -5.33 0.12
C SER A 23 9.95 -4.32 1.00
N VAL A 24 10.79 -3.48 0.40
CA VAL A 24 11.55 -2.44 1.08
C VAL A 24 11.31 -1.10 0.40
N PHE A 25 11.14 -0.06 1.22
CA PHE A 25 11.18 1.33 0.80
C PHE A 25 12.47 1.97 1.31
N GLY A 26 13.30 2.45 0.40
CA GLY A 26 14.49 3.23 0.69
C GLY A 26 14.24 4.72 0.53
N SER A 27 14.58 5.55 1.51
CA SER A 27 14.33 6.98 1.39
C SER A 27 15.15 7.87 2.34
N GLY A 28 15.41 9.09 1.88
CA GLY A 28 15.91 10.19 2.71
C GLY A 28 14.82 10.94 3.49
N LEU A 29 13.56 10.48 3.48
CA LEU A 29 12.42 11.22 4.00
C LEU A 29 12.51 11.54 5.51
N VAL A 30 12.95 10.59 6.34
CA VAL A 30 13.00 10.77 7.80
C VAL A 30 14.22 11.60 8.23
N ASN A 31 15.42 11.20 7.79
CA ASN A 31 16.67 11.79 8.31
C ASN A 31 17.31 12.82 7.36
N GLY A 32 16.76 13.00 6.16
CA GLY A 32 17.31 13.83 5.11
C GLY A 32 18.49 13.21 4.37
N ASN A 33 18.89 13.81 3.25
CA ASN A 33 20.10 13.45 2.51
C ASN A 33 21.32 14.11 3.19
N PRO A 34 22.48 13.44 3.37
CA PRO A 34 22.86 12.08 2.94
C PRO A 34 22.40 10.92 3.84
N SER A 35 21.66 11.20 4.91
CA SER A 35 21.17 10.22 5.89
C SER A 35 20.03 9.36 5.33
N TYR A 36 20.35 8.47 4.41
CA TYR A 36 19.42 7.50 3.83
C TYR A 36 19.07 6.37 4.81
N ALA A 37 17.82 5.87 4.76
CA ALA A 37 17.38 4.71 5.52
C ALA A 37 16.38 3.84 4.73
N THR A 38 16.26 2.58 5.13
CA THR A 38 15.36 1.58 4.54
C THR A 38 14.29 1.15 5.54
N TYR A 39 13.11 0.80 5.02
CA TYR A 39 11.94 0.45 5.82
C TYR A 39 11.20 -0.73 5.20
N ASP A 40 10.74 -1.66 6.03
CA ASP A 40 9.93 -2.78 5.57
C ASP A 40 8.55 -2.27 5.14
N LEU A 41 8.09 -2.74 4.00
CA LEU A 41 6.74 -2.49 3.51
C LEU A 41 5.79 -3.54 4.08
N ALA A 42 4.77 -3.10 4.81
CA ALA A 42 3.72 -3.95 5.32
C ALA A 42 2.75 -4.35 4.20
N ASP A 43 2.48 -5.64 4.07
CA ASP A 43 1.50 -6.19 3.13
C ASP A 43 0.06 -5.82 3.53
N LYS A 44 -0.71 -5.34 2.54
CA LYS A 44 -2.13 -4.97 2.65
C LYS A 44 -3.02 -5.82 1.74
N GLY A 45 -2.49 -6.88 1.14
CA GLY A 45 -3.18 -7.91 0.35
C GLY A 45 -3.31 -7.64 -1.15
N ALA A 46 -3.16 -6.38 -1.59
CA ALA A 46 -3.11 -6.00 -3.01
C ALA A 46 -2.04 -4.95 -3.33
N PHE A 47 -1.44 -4.40 -2.28
CA PHE A 47 -0.41 -3.38 -2.30
C PHE A 47 0.35 -3.47 -0.98
N ARG A 48 1.49 -2.81 -0.93
CA ARG A 48 2.31 -2.74 0.28
C ARG A 48 2.53 -1.29 0.69
N GLN A 49 2.70 -1.08 1.99
CA GLN A 49 2.65 0.24 2.58
C GLN A 49 3.67 0.44 3.68
N VAL A 50 4.23 1.65 3.76
CA VAL A 50 4.89 2.16 4.97
C VAL A 50 4.43 3.59 5.23
N ARG A 51 4.39 3.97 6.51
CA ARG A 51 4.16 5.35 6.92
C ARG A 51 5.37 5.86 7.68
N LEU A 52 5.84 7.04 7.30
CA LEU A 52 7.01 7.69 7.86
C LEU A 52 6.66 9.14 8.23
N GLN A 53 7.29 9.68 9.26
CA GLN A 53 7.23 11.12 9.54
C GLN A 53 8.54 11.77 9.11
N ALA A 54 8.48 12.87 8.37
CA ALA A 54 9.69 13.60 7.99
C ALA A 54 10.29 14.30 9.22
N GLY A 55 11.56 14.01 9.52
CA GLY A 55 12.31 14.68 10.58
C GLY A 55 12.83 16.06 10.17
N SER A 56 12.89 16.36 8.87
CA SER A 56 13.36 17.65 8.35
C SER A 56 12.81 17.95 6.94
N SER A 57 12.66 19.23 6.62
CA SER A 57 12.25 19.68 5.28
C SER A 57 13.40 19.57 4.27
N GLY A 58 13.09 19.45 2.97
CA GLY A 58 14.11 19.46 1.91
C GLY A 58 13.59 19.11 0.52
N THR A 59 14.34 19.52 -0.51
CA THR A 59 13.98 19.36 -1.93
C THR A 59 14.76 18.26 -2.66
N ASP A 60 15.67 17.59 -1.96
CA ASP A 60 16.63 16.63 -2.53
C ASP A 60 16.43 15.20 -2.02
N ARG A 61 15.24 14.92 -1.47
CA ARG A 61 14.96 13.64 -0.80
C ARG A 61 14.75 12.55 -1.85
N VAL A 62 15.41 11.41 -1.66
CA VAL A 62 15.28 10.27 -2.58
C VAL A 62 14.20 9.28 -2.13
N TRP A 63 13.72 8.48 -3.07
CA TRP A 63 12.86 7.32 -2.83
C TRP A 63 13.23 6.16 -3.76
N GLU A 64 13.05 4.95 -3.24
CA GLU A 64 13.42 3.70 -3.89
C GLU A 64 12.54 2.55 -3.41
N PHE A 65 12.22 1.61 -4.28
CA PHE A 65 11.65 0.32 -3.89
C PHE A 65 12.60 -0.83 -4.25
N ALA A 66 12.69 -1.81 -3.37
CA ALA A 66 13.55 -2.97 -3.52
C ALA A 66 12.94 -4.22 -2.92
N SER A 67 13.63 -5.34 -3.04
CA SER A 67 13.26 -6.60 -2.41
C SER A 67 14.10 -6.87 -1.14
N GLY A 68 13.80 -7.97 -0.43
CA GLY A 68 14.47 -8.33 0.82
C GLY A 68 13.80 -7.72 2.05
N THR A 69 14.61 -7.28 3.02
CA THR A 69 14.15 -6.62 4.25
C THR A 69 14.88 -5.29 4.44
N ALA A 70 14.37 -4.41 5.30
CA ALA A 70 15.04 -3.15 5.62
C ALA A 70 16.48 -3.38 6.12
N ALA A 71 16.70 -4.41 6.95
CA ALA A 71 18.02 -4.76 7.48
C ALA A 71 18.95 -5.43 6.45
N SER A 72 18.39 -6.01 5.39
CA SER A 72 19.13 -6.71 4.33
C SER A 72 18.44 -6.47 2.99
N THR A 73 18.53 -5.23 2.51
CA THR A 73 17.86 -4.79 1.29
C THR A 73 18.58 -5.35 0.06
N ASP A 74 17.83 -5.96 -0.84
CA ASP A 74 18.34 -6.52 -2.10
C ASP A 74 17.88 -5.70 -3.30
N TYR A 75 18.86 -5.05 -3.92
CA TYR A 75 18.69 -4.22 -5.11
C TYR A 75 18.91 -4.96 -6.44
N SER A 76 19.26 -6.25 -6.41
CA SER A 76 19.39 -7.09 -7.61
C SER A 76 18.09 -7.10 -8.43
N ILE A 77 16.95 -6.99 -7.74
CA ILE A 77 15.61 -6.72 -8.26
C ILE A 77 15.06 -5.49 -7.54
N ASN A 78 14.67 -4.46 -8.28
CA ASN A 78 14.21 -3.21 -7.68
C ASN A 78 13.18 -2.47 -8.56
N TRP A 79 12.46 -1.52 -7.97
CA TRP A 79 11.50 -0.68 -8.68
C TRP A 79 11.82 0.80 -8.49
N ARG A 80 12.48 1.36 -9.50
CA ARG A 80 13.03 2.72 -9.50
C ARG A 80 13.00 3.30 -10.92
N PRO A 81 13.11 4.63 -11.08
CA PRO A 81 13.38 5.22 -12.39
C PRO A 81 14.62 4.59 -13.06
N TYR A 82 14.66 4.52 -14.39
CA TYR A 82 15.84 4.05 -15.13
C TYR A 82 16.95 5.09 -15.12
N ASP A 83 16.59 6.38 -15.14
CA ASP A 83 17.51 7.51 -15.16
C ASP A 83 17.39 8.35 -13.89
N GLY A 84 18.50 8.95 -13.47
CA GLY A 84 18.55 9.83 -12.31
C GLY A 84 17.90 11.20 -12.56
N GLY A 85 17.68 11.95 -11.48
CA GLY A 85 17.16 13.32 -11.55
C GLY A 85 15.66 13.44 -11.80
N LYS A 86 14.93 12.32 -11.82
CA LYS A 86 13.48 12.30 -12.00
C LYS A 86 12.78 12.59 -10.67
N ILE A 87 12.00 13.67 -10.63
CA ILE A 87 11.21 14.09 -9.45
C ILE A 87 9.76 13.60 -9.61
N LEU A 88 9.12 13.11 -8.55
CA LEU A 88 7.69 12.81 -8.60
C LEU A 88 6.90 14.08 -8.98
N SER A 89 5.89 13.92 -9.82
CA SER A 89 5.04 15.03 -10.25
C SER A 89 4.34 15.74 -9.10
N SER A 90 3.85 14.98 -8.10
CA SER A 90 3.31 15.51 -6.86
C SER A 90 3.22 14.43 -5.78
N PHE A 91 3.04 14.86 -4.52
CA PHE A 91 2.38 14.01 -3.53
C PHE A 91 0.88 13.89 -3.84
N ASN A 92 0.19 12.96 -3.17
CA ASN A 92 -1.27 12.80 -3.21
C ASN A 92 -1.85 12.42 -4.59
N ALA A 93 -1.02 11.82 -5.45
CA ALA A 93 -1.43 11.32 -6.76
C ALA A 93 -1.03 9.86 -6.96
N VAL A 94 -1.83 9.13 -7.74
CA VAL A 94 -1.44 7.82 -8.26
C VAL A 94 -0.47 8.02 -9.41
N ILE A 95 0.71 7.43 -9.29
CA ILE A 95 1.78 7.49 -10.28
C ILE A 95 1.76 6.18 -11.07
N SER A 96 1.55 6.32 -12.38
CA SER A 96 1.64 5.20 -13.32
C SER A 96 3.09 4.88 -13.66
N PRO A 97 3.44 3.60 -13.87
CA PRO A 97 4.80 3.21 -14.23
C PRO A 97 5.14 3.56 -15.69
N VAL A 98 5.53 4.80 -15.94
CA VAL A 98 5.89 5.31 -17.28
C VAL A 98 7.37 5.70 -17.34
N ALA A 99 7.98 5.50 -18.51
CA ALA A 99 9.43 5.55 -18.67
C ALA A 99 10.06 6.94 -18.48
N GLU A 100 9.33 7.99 -18.79
CA GLU A 100 9.84 9.36 -18.71
C GLU A 100 9.72 9.99 -17.32
N GLU A 101 8.92 9.39 -16.43
CA GLU A 101 8.59 9.93 -15.12
C GLU A 101 9.36 9.25 -13.98
N ALA A 102 9.37 9.92 -12.83
CA ALA A 102 9.77 9.32 -11.57
C ALA A 102 8.71 8.28 -11.15
N SER A 103 8.88 7.02 -11.59
CA SER A 103 7.89 5.96 -11.38
C SER A 103 8.54 4.61 -11.04
N ALA A 104 7.77 3.72 -10.40
CA ALA A 104 8.24 2.43 -9.90
C ALA A 104 8.39 1.39 -11.03
N ARG A 105 9.47 1.50 -11.81
CA ARG A 105 9.78 0.60 -12.93
C ARG A 105 10.71 -0.52 -12.52
N TYR A 106 10.41 -1.74 -12.95
CA TYR A 106 11.20 -2.91 -12.69
C TYR A 106 12.60 -2.80 -13.30
N ASN A 107 13.62 -3.03 -12.47
CA ASN A 107 15.01 -3.16 -12.86
C ASN A 107 15.56 -4.49 -12.35
N ASN A 108 16.53 -5.04 -13.07
CA ASN A 108 17.37 -6.15 -12.63
C ASN A 108 18.84 -5.73 -12.57
N ASN A 109 19.69 -6.61 -12.04
CA ASN A 109 21.15 -6.43 -11.97
C ASN A 109 21.56 -5.09 -11.36
N PHE A 110 20.87 -4.65 -10.29
CA PHE A 110 21.14 -3.39 -9.61
C PHE A 110 20.96 -2.13 -10.47
N GLY A 111 20.25 -2.25 -11.60
CA GLY A 111 19.94 -1.12 -12.49
C GLY A 111 18.98 -0.09 -11.88
N GLY A 112 18.78 0.99 -12.63
CA GLY A 112 17.97 2.14 -12.24
C GLY A 112 18.74 3.19 -11.45
N ALA A 113 18.03 4.24 -11.07
CA ALA A 113 18.52 5.35 -10.26
C ALA A 113 17.45 5.76 -9.25
N SER A 114 17.84 6.29 -8.10
CA SER A 114 16.89 6.78 -7.10
C SER A 114 15.99 7.86 -7.69
N GLY A 115 14.69 7.78 -7.38
CA GLY A 115 13.77 8.87 -7.70
C GLY A 115 13.89 9.98 -6.66
N LEU A 116 13.52 11.19 -7.05
CA LEU A 116 13.46 12.36 -6.16
C LEU A 116 12.00 12.61 -5.73
N LEU A 117 11.83 12.99 -4.47
CA LEU A 117 10.57 13.45 -3.91
C LEU A 117 10.37 14.94 -4.22
N PRO A 118 9.12 15.42 -4.28
CA PRO A 118 8.81 16.85 -4.19
C PRO A 118 9.29 17.42 -2.84
N ASN A 119 9.16 18.73 -2.65
CA ASN A 119 9.57 19.38 -1.40
C ASN A 119 8.92 18.73 -0.18
N VAL A 120 9.74 18.09 0.66
CA VAL A 120 9.33 17.47 1.92
C VAL A 120 9.23 18.55 2.99
N THR A 121 8.21 18.46 3.83
CA THR A 121 7.94 19.35 4.96
C THR A 121 8.14 18.59 6.27
N ALA A 122 9.00 19.13 7.15
CA ALA A 122 9.23 18.55 8.47
C ALA A 122 7.92 18.40 9.26
N GLY A 123 7.78 17.29 9.99
CA GLY A 123 6.63 16.99 10.82
C GLY A 123 5.44 16.37 10.09
N ASN A 124 5.36 16.51 8.76
CA ASN A 124 4.33 15.83 7.97
C ASN A 124 4.58 14.31 7.92
N TYR A 125 3.48 13.57 7.77
CA TYR A 125 3.45 12.14 7.58
C TYR A 125 3.33 11.81 6.10
N TYR A 126 4.07 10.78 5.68
CA TYR A 126 4.09 10.30 4.31
C TYR A 126 3.75 8.82 4.30
N THR A 127 2.60 8.49 3.72
CA THR A 127 2.14 7.12 3.54
C THR A 127 2.44 6.69 2.11
N VAL A 128 3.43 5.82 1.97
CA VAL A 128 3.91 5.29 0.69
C VAL A 128 3.14 4.02 0.38
N ASN A 129 2.59 3.93 -0.82
CA ASN A 129 1.89 2.76 -1.34
C ASN A 129 2.53 2.32 -2.66
N VAL A 130 2.65 1.02 -2.85
CA VAL A 130 3.12 0.42 -4.10
C VAL A 130 2.37 -0.87 -4.36
N THR A 131 1.94 -1.12 -5.60
CA THR A 131 1.37 -2.41 -5.97
C THR A 131 2.43 -3.52 -5.82
N GLU A 132 1.99 -4.77 -5.72
CA GLU A 132 2.87 -5.91 -5.42
C GLU A 132 3.14 -6.80 -6.65
N ASN A 133 3.18 -6.23 -7.85
CA ASN A 133 3.54 -6.98 -9.04
C ASN A 133 5.01 -7.43 -8.92
N GLY A 134 5.25 -8.73 -9.11
CA GLY A 134 6.61 -9.27 -9.16
C GLY A 134 7.31 -9.04 -10.51
N PRO A 135 8.61 -9.34 -10.62
CA PRO A 135 9.36 -9.32 -11.86
C PRO A 135 8.67 -10.08 -12.99
N PRO A 136 8.82 -9.62 -14.25
CA PRO A 136 9.47 -8.40 -14.70
C PRO A 136 8.51 -7.20 -14.77
N THR A 137 7.51 -7.13 -13.89
CA THR A 137 6.40 -6.17 -14.02
C THR A 137 6.64 -4.90 -13.20
N ASN A 138 6.27 -3.76 -13.80
CA ASN A 138 6.29 -2.46 -13.13
C ASN A 138 5.15 -2.33 -12.11
N ASN A 139 5.25 -1.34 -11.23
CA ASN A 139 4.27 -1.09 -10.19
C ASN A 139 3.67 0.31 -10.27
N PHE A 140 2.38 0.42 -9.94
CA PHE A 140 1.80 1.71 -9.59
C PHE A 140 2.26 2.08 -8.18
N MET A 141 2.39 3.37 -7.92
CA MET A 141 2.74 3.87 -6.59
C MET A 141 1.97 5.14 -6.26
N ALA A 142 1.92 5.48 -4.99
CA ALA A 142 1.44 6.78 -4.51
C ALA A 142 2.15 7.12 -3.21
N ILE A 143 2.44 8.40 -2.98
CA ILE A 143 2.91 8.90 -1.69
C ILE A 143 1.93 9.97 -1.23
N LEU A 144 1.19 9.65 -0.17
CA LEU A 144 0.23 10.56 0.45
C LEU A 144 0.94 11.36 1.54
N GLU A 145 0.86 12.69 1.49
CA GLU A 145 1.34 13.62 2.51
C GLU A 145 0.16 14.12 3.36
N THR A 146 0.30 14.03 4.69
CA THR A 146 -0.66 14.57 5.66
C THR A 146 0.05 15.36 6.76
N SER A 147 -0.55 16.46 7.22
CA SER A 147 -0.07 17.24 8.37
C SER A 147 -0.50 16.65 9.73
N TYR A 148 -1.22 15.54 9.70
CA TYR A 148 -1.72 14.80 10.85
C TYR A 148 -1.30 13.33 10.75
N VAL A 149 -1.36 12.60 11.87
CA VAL A 149 -1.24 11.14 11.90
C VAL A 149 -2.58 10.55 11.46
N PRO A 150 -2.70 9.87 10.30
CA PRO A 150 -3.97 9.26 9.94
C PRO A 150 -4.32 8.14 10.92
N ALA A 151 -5.58 8.09 11.35
CA ALA A 151 -6.06 7.05 12.25
C ALA A 151 -5.98 5.66 11.59
N THR A 152 -5.69 4.63 12.37
CA THR A 152 -5.66 3.25 11.88
C THR A 152 -7.04 2.61 12.08
N VAL A 153 -7.55 1.92 11.05
CA VAL A 153 -8.75 1.09 11.20
C VAL A 153 -8.40 -0.12 12.06
N THR A 154 -9.01 -0.23 13.24
CA THR A 154 -8.77 -1.30 14.21
C THR A 154 -9.90 -2.33 14.26
N GLY A 155 -11.08 -1.96 13.77
CA GLY A 155 -12.23 -2.86 13.72
C GLY A 155 -13.20 -2.45 12.62
N VAL A 156 -13.72 -3.46 11.93
CA VAL A 156 -14.84 -3.31 11.01
C VAL A 156 -15.82 -4.42 11.32
N THR A 157 -17.03 -4.05 11.69
CA THR A 157 -18.11 -4.99 11.97
C THR A 157 -19.34 -4.58 11.19
N GLY A 158 -20.09 -5.55 10.72
CA GLY A 158 -21.43 -5.35 10.20
C GLY A 158 -22.29 -6.52 10.65
N PRO A 159 -23.56 -6.30 11.04
CA PRO A 159 -24.44 -7.41 11.32
C PRO A 159 -24.68 -8.18 10.00
N PRO A 160 -24.85 -9.51 10.03
CA PRO A 160 -25.38 -10.22 8.87
C PRO A 160 -26.77 -9.65 8.55
N CYS A 161 -26.94 -9.03 7.38
CA CYS A 161 -28.25 -8.53 6.97
C CYS A 161 -29.10 -9.66 6.38
N ALA A 162 -30.29 -9.87 6.94
CA ALA A 162 -31.34 -10.64 6.30
C ALA A 162 -32.14 -9.71 5.37
N THR A 163 -31.93 -9.87 4.05
CA THR A 163 -32.76 -9.51 2.86
C THR A 163 -33.58 -8.21 2.78
N THR A 164 -33.76 -7.41 3.85
CA THR A 164 -34.77 -6.34 3.92
C THR A 164 -34.34 -5.06 4.65
N CYS A 165 -33.15 -5.00 5.27
CA CYS A 165 -32.62 -3.76 5.86
C CYS A 165 -31.32 -3.31 5.17
N GLY A 166 -31.04 -2.00 5.21
CA GLY A 166 -29.72 -1.49 4.83
C GLY A 166 -28.63 -2.11 5.71
N TYR A 167 -27.46 -2.39 5.14
CA TYR A 167 -26.36 -3.03 5.85
C TYR A 167 -25.59 -1.97 6.66
N GLU A 168 -25.71 -1.99 7.98
CA GLU A 168 -25.00 -1.07 8.86
C GLU A 168 -23.56 -1.54 9.09
N VAL A 169 -22.59 -0.69 8.79
CA VAL A 169 -21.17 -0.95 9.02
C VAL A 169 -20.72 -0.08 10.18
N THR A 170 -20.29 -0.70 11.26
CA THR A 170 -19.59 -0.05 12.36
C THR A 170 -18.09 -0.13 12.12
N VAL A 171 -17.44 1.03 12.16
CA VAL A 171 -16.00 1.19 12.00
C VAL A 171 -15.41 1.72 13.30
N THR A 172 -14.35 1.08 13.75
CA THR A 172 -13.55 1.54 14.89
C THR A 172 -12.15 1.90 14.41
N LEU A 173 -11.67 3.04 14.89
CA LEU A 173 -10.33 3.56 14.63
C LEU A 173 -9.49 3.57 15.91
N SER A 174 -8.18 3.73 15.75
CA SER A 174 -7.26 3.91 16.88
C SER A 174 -7.44 5.25 17.61
N ASN A 175 -7.94 6.28 16.91
CA ASN A 175 -8.24 7.63 17.40
C ASN A 175 -9.40 8.21 16.58
N PRO A 176 -10.08 9.28 17.04
CA PRO A 176 -11.00 10.03 16.18
C PRO A 176 -10.31 10.48 14.88
N PRO A 177 -11.02 10.50 13.73
CA PRO A 177 -10.45 11.01 12.48
C PRO A 177 -9.92 12.44 12.67
N ALA A 178 -8.73 12.72 12.14
CA ALA A 178 -8.19 14.08 12.16
C ALA A 178 -9.02 15.03 11.28
N ALA A 179 -8.87 16.34 11.49
CA ALA A 179 -9.45 17.32 10.56
C ALA A 179 -8.85 17.12 9.16
N GLY A 180 -9.71 16.91 8.16
CA GLY A 180 -9.29 16.57 6.79
C GLY A 180 -8.95 15.10 6.58
N GLU A 181 -9.23 14.22 7.55
CA GLU A 181 -9.26 12.77 7.37
C GLU A 181 -10.71 12.31 7.23
N TYR A 182 -11.01 11.68 6.10
CA TYR A 182 -12.31 11.14 5.77
C TYR A 182 -12.24 9.62 5.76
N VAL A 183 -13.30 8.97 6.22
CA VAL A 183 -13.38 7.51 6.31
C VAL A 183 -14.53 7.06 5.44
N TYR A 184 -14.26 6.11 4.55
CA TYR A 184 -15.24 5.61 3.61
C TYR A 184 -15.43 4.11 3.77
N VAL A 185 -16.68 3.68 3.62
CA VAL A 185 -17.02 2.33 3.22
C VAL A 185 -17.13 2.32 1.70
N ARG A 186 -16.24 1.57 1.02
CA ARG A 186 -16.47 1.18 -0.36
C ARG A 186 -17.20 -0.14 -0.37
N TYR A 187 -18.27 -0.24 -1.14
CA TYR A 187 -19.05 -1.46 -1.27
C TYR A 187 -19.35 -1.78 -2.73
N SER A 188 -19.62 -3.05 -3.00
CA SER A 188 -19.93 -3.58 -4.32
C SER A 188 -20.83 -4.81 -4.21
N THR A 189 -21.54 -5.13 -5.30
CA THR A 189 -22.31 -6.38 -5.47
C THR A 189 -21.79 -7.23 -6.64
N ASP A 190 -20.69 -6.82 -7.27
CA ASP A 190 -20.14 -7.38 -8.51
C ASP A 190 -18.61 -7.58 -8.46
N GLY A 191 -18.06 -7.83 -7.27
CA GLY A 191 -16.62 -8.06 -7.10
C GLY A 191 -15.77 -6.80 -7.33
N PHE A 192 -16.33 -5.62 -7.05
CA PHE A 192 -15.73 -4.29 -7.23
C PHE A 192 -15.51 -3.86 -8.69
N ALA A 193 -16.16 -4.51 -9.66
CA ALA A 193 -16.22 -4.00 -11.03
C ALA A 193 -16.93 -2.64 -11.08
N THR A 194 -18.00 -2.50 -10.30
CA THR A 194 -18.60 -1.21 -9.92
C THR A 194 -18.56 -1.04 -8.40
N SER A 195 -18.63 0.19 -7.92
CA SER A 195 -18.58 0.46 -6.47
C SER A 195 -19.33 1.71 -6.09
N GLY A 196 -19.95 1.68 -4.92
CA GLY A 196 -20.44 2.85 -4.21
C GLY A 196 -19.51 3.21 -3.05
N PHE A 197 -19.58 4.48 -2.65
CA PHE A 197 -18.82 5.03 -1.53
C PHE A 197 -19.77 5.72 -0.56
N ILE A 198 -19.57 5.48 0.73
CA ILE A 198 -20.35 6.11 1.80
C ILE A 198 -19.37 6.65 2.82
N ILE A 199 -19.55 7.91 3.18
CA ILE A 199 -18.81 8.52 4.28
C ILE A 199 -19.31 7.94 5.61
N VAL A 200 -18.37 7.56 6.47
CA VAL A 200 -18.67 7.08 7.82
C VAL A 200 -18.76 8.27 8.76
N ASN A 201 -19.84 8.35 9.53
CA ASN A 201 -20.03 9.41 10.50
C ASN A 201 -19.48 8.96 11.86
N PHE A 202 -18.49 9.68 12.39
CA PHE A 202 -17.80 9.34 13.62
C PHE A 202 -18.28 10.15 14.82
N ASN A 203 -18.36 9.49 15.98
CA ASN A 203 -18.38 10.11 17.30
C ASN A 203 -17.23 9.53 18.12
N GLY A 204 -16.20 10.36 18.37
CA GLY A 204 -14.93 9.87 18.88
C GLY A 204 -14.27 8.92 17.86
N ALA A 205 -13.78 7.77 18.32
CA ALA A 205 -13.09 6.78 17.49
C ALA A 205 -14.00 5.70 16.88
N SER A 206 -15.32 5.79 17.08
CA SER A 206 -16.30 4.86 16.51
C SER A 206 -17.26 5.58 15.58
N GLY A 207 -17.55 4.98 14.44
CA GLY A 207 -18.44 5.56 13.44
C GLY A 207 -19.31 4.52 12.76
N MET A 208 -20.38 4.98 12.13
CA MET A 208 -21.34 4.13 11.42
C MET A 208 -21.62 4.66 10.01
N ALA A 209 -21.88 3.73 9.10
CA ALA A 209 -22.36 3.98 7.75
C ALA A 209 -23.41 2.94 7.37
N THR A 210 -24.43 3.33 6.60
CA THR A 210 -25.47 2.40 6.13
C THR A 210 -25.33 2.21 4.63
N ILE A 211 -25.03 0.98 4.19
CA ILE A 211 -25.04 0.60 2.78
C ILE A 211 -26.51 0.56 2.30
N PRO A 212 -26.90 1.34 1.27
CA PRO A 212 -28.30 1.51 0.86
C PRO A 212 -28.81 0.36 -0.01
N ILE A 213 -28.32 -0.87 0.22
CA ILE A 213 -28.69 -2.06 -0.55
C ILE A 213 -28.96 -3.21 0.43
N ALA A 214 -30.14 -3.82 0.31
CA ALA A 214 -30.49 -5.06 1.00
C ALA A 214 -30.23 -6.25 0.07
N ASN A 215 -28.96 -6.68 -0.05
CA ASN A 215 -28.56 -7.82 -0.88
C ASN A 215 -27.55 -8.69 -0.11
N ALA A 216 -27.70 -10.02 -0.19
CA ALA A 216 -26.80 -10.98 0.44
C ALA A 216 -25.38 -11.01 -0.17
N ASN A 217 -25.19 -10.47 -1.39
CA ASN A 217 -23.92 -10.48 -2.12
C ASN A 217 -23.12 -9.17 -2.00
N VAL A 218 -23.33 -8.38 -0.94
CA VAL A 218 -22.56 -7.15 -0.73
C VAL A 218 -21.17 -7.48 -0.17
N ALA A 219 -20.13 -7.11 -0.91
CA ALA A 219 -18.76 -7.06 -0.41
C ALA A 219 -18.38 -5.62 -0.09
N TYR A 220 -17.61 -5.39 0.98
CA TYR A 220 -17.19 -4.06 1.36
C TYR A 220 -15.84 -4.05 2.06
N TYR A 221 -15.18 -2.89 2.04
CA TYR A 221 -14.01 -2.61 2.85
C TYR A 221 -14.00 -1.13 3.28
N VAL A 222 -13.20 -0.84 4.30
CA VAL A 222 -13.06 0.49 4.89
C VAL A 222 -11.67 1.02 4.62
N TYR A 223 -11.58 2.31 4.29
CA TYR A 223 -10.30 3.01 4.13
C TYR A 223 -10.42 4.46 4.58
N THR A 224 -9.27 5.07 4.88
CA THR A 224 -9.16 6.51 5.18
C THR A 224 -8.55 7.26 3.99
N SER A 225 -8.91 8.53 3.85
CA SER A 225 -8.57 9.39 2.71
C SER A 225 -8.40 10.84 3.17
N SER A 226 -7.49 11.58 2.55
CA SER A 226 -7.38 13.04 2.72
C SER A 226 -8.34 13.82 1.81
N ASN A 227 -9.00 13.13 0.88
CA ASN A 227 -9.93 13.71 -0.08
C ASN A 227 -11.36 13.37 0.32
N SER A 228 -12.23 14.39 0.30
CA SER A 228 -13.68 14.32 0.56
C SER A 228 -14.45 13.82 -0.66
#